data_AF-A0A8E0VM47-F1
#
_entry.id   AF-A0A8E0VM47-F1
#
_cell.length_a   1.000
_cell.length_b   1.000
_cell.length_c   1.000
_cell.angle_alpha   90.00
_cell.angle_beta   90.00
_cell.angle_gamma   90.00
#
_symmetry.space_group_name_H-M   'P 1'
#
loop_
_entity.id
_entity.type
_entity.pdbx_description
1 polymer ?
#
loop_
_entity_poly.entity_id
_entity_poly.type
_entity_poly.pdbx_seq_one_letter_code
_entity_poly.pdbx_strand_id
1 'polypeptide(L)'
;MDGEHDVELKKDELRHLVGERHRDVIEASDAIQEMKLLADKVSESVITLRDRCLPLDNSHPSTSTYVNVSIVYSPNRKNSSDENAKLDPSVAAHLKLLLDIPEMIWNFMDNADHTAAVTLLFFGRHISARLQLSSQAYNAGVDARVLVKRSWNSLLHMESAVLAACRRRLNAPPSGWEELCNSLIAIILLENLSLIKALDELMDGRMVALRRIFSGKELPTSHEGIHTGHSILPTRRQAVLSSRLLIDALNAPVYLFYQCPDDHSPSMKGAIQRELEKLKNWNLQGTDFHFFPYKTIHQILICP
;
A
#
# COMPACT_ATOMS: atom_id res chain seq x y z
N MET A 1 -61.57 49.46 -17.02
CA MET A 1 -61.36 48.11 -16.47
C MET A 1 -59.94 47.61 -16.77
N ASP A 2 -59.38 47.86 -17.96
CA ASP A 2 -58.03 47.35 -18.32
C ASP A 2 -56.86 48.04 -17.60
N GLY A 3 -56.95 49.35 -17.31
CA GLY A 3 -55.85 50.08 -16.66
C GLY A 3 -55.62 49.72 -15.19
N GLU A 4 -56.66 49.28 -14.48
CA GLU A 4 -56.55 48.88 -13.07
C GLU A 4 -55.88 47.51 -12.93
N HIS A 5 -56.11 46.63 -13.91
CA HIS A 5 -55.46 45.33 -13.99
C HIS A 5 -53.96 45.45 -14.30
N ASP A 6 -53.58 46.36 -15.21
CA ASP A 6 -52.17 46.59 -15.57
C ASP A 6 -51.36 47.18 -14.39
N VAL A 7 -51.99 48.04 -13.58
CA VAL A 7 -51.36 48.59 -12.37
C VAL A 7 -51.12 47.51 -11.31
N GLU A 8 -52.07 46.59 -11.11
CA GLU A 8 -51.89 45.50 -10.14
C GLU A 8 -50.82 44.50 -10.61
N LEU A 9 -50.79 44.17 -11.90
CA LEU A 9 -49.75 43.32 -12.49
C LEU A 9 -48.35 43.91 -12.29
N LYS A 10 -48.18 45.21 -12.56
CA LYS A 10 -46.89 45.88 -12.43
C LYS A 10 -46.42 45.99 -10.98
N LYS A 11 -47.37 46.11 -10.05
CA LYS A 11 -47.12 46.09 -8.61
C LYS A 11 -46.69 44.70 -8.13
N ASP A 12 -47.30 43.64 -8.65
CA ASP A 12 -46.89 42.26 -8.37
C ASP A 12 -45.53 41.92 -8.98
N GLU A 13 -45.25 42.37 -10.20
CA GLU A 13 -43.94 42.23 -10.85
C GLU A 13 -42.84 42.93 -10.03
N LEU A 14 -43.09 44.14 -9.53
CA LEU A 14 -42.16 44.84 -8.65
C LEU A 14 -41.94 44.10 -7.32
N ARG A 15 -42.99 43.54 -6.72
CA ARG A 15 -42.84 42.73 -5.50
C ARG A 15 -42.01 41.48 -5.75
N HIS A 16 -42.19 40.85 -6.91
CA HIS A 16 -41.41 39.68 -7.30
C HIS A 16 -39.94 40.03 -7.54
N LEU A 17 -39.64 41.06 -8.33
CA LEU A 17 -38.27 41.49 -8.63
C LEU A 17 -37.51 41.95 -7.37
N VAL A 18 -38.19 42.67 -6.47
CA VAL A 18 -37.60 43.05 -5.19
C VAL A 18 -37.39 41.83 -4.30
N GLY A 19 -38.34 40.89 -4.26
CA GLY A 19 -38.22 39.65 -3.49
C GLY A 19 -37.06 38.77 -3.95
N GLU A 20 -36.92 38.57 -5.27
CA GLU A 20 -35.81 37.80 -5.85
C GLU A 20 -34.45 38.45 -5.52
N ARG A 21 -34.32 39.78 -5.64
CA ARG A 21 -33.06 40.45 -5.29
C ARG A 21 -32.70 40.31 -3.80
N HIS A 22 -33.69 40.31 -2.90
CA HIS A 22 -33.43 40.09 -1.47
C HIS A 22 -33.00 38.64 -1.21
N ARG A 23 -33.61 37.68 -1.90
CA ARG A 23 -33.22 36.27 -1.85
C ARG A 23 -31.80 36.06 -2.37
N ASP A 24 -31.44 36.66 -3.50
CA ASP A 24 -30.08 36.58 -4.06
C ASP A 24 -29.02 37.13 -3.10
N VAL A 25 -29.33 38.22 -2.39
CA VAL A 25 -28.42 38.79 -1.37
C VAL A 25 -28.26 37.84 -0.17
N ILE A 26 -29.34 37.20 0.25
CA ILE A 26 -29.29 36.21 1.34
C ILE A 26 -28.48 34.98 0.90
N GLU A 27 -28.75 34.45 -0.29
CA GLU A 27 -28.04 33.30 -0.85
C GLU A 27 -26.54 33.60 -1.05
N ALA A 28 -26.19 34.81 -1.52
CA ALA A 28 -24.81 35.24 -1.61
C ALA A 28 -24.15 35.37 -0.23
N SER A 29 -24.88 35.84 0.79
CA SER A 29 -24.39 35.91 2.16
C SER A 29 -24.13 34.51 2.74
N ASP A 30 -25.03 33.56 2.52
CA ASP A 30 -24.89 32.17 2.95
C ASP A 30 -23.69 31.52 2.25
N ALA A 31 -23.54 31.72 0.94
CA ALA A 31 -22.39 31.23 0.19
C ALA A 31 -21.06 31.81 0.69
N ILE A 32 -21.00 33.10 1.05
CA ILE A 32 -19.82 33.71 1.65
C ILE A 32 -19.51 33.07 3.02
N GLN A 33 -20.54 32.77 3.81
CA GLN A 33 -20.37 32.12 5.10
C GLN A 33 -19.85 30.68 4.93
N GLU A 34 -20.36 29.93 3.97
CA GLU A 34 -19.85 28.60 3.62
C GLU A 34 -18.40 28.66 3.13
N MET A 35 -18.05 29.61 2.25
CA MET A 35 -16.68 29.81 1.79
C MET A 35 -15.73 30.12 2.95
N LYS A 36 -16.18 30.90 3.95
CA LYS A 36 -15.39 31.16 5.16
C LYS A 36 -15.15 29.89 5.96
N LEU A 37 -16.20 29.10 6.22
CA LEU A 37 -16.07 27.84 6.97
C LEU A 37 -15.13 26.86 6.25
N LEU A 38 -15.22 26.79 4.92
CA LEU A 38 -14.31 25.98 4.11
C LEU A 38 -12.87 26.49 4.20
N ALA A 39 -12.66 27.81 4.16
CA ALA A 39 -11.33 28.41 4.30
C ALA A 39 -10.71 28.14 5.68
N ASP A 40 -11.51 28.21 6.75
CA ASP A 40 -11.06 27.88 8.11
C ASP A 40 -10.64 26.41 8.20
N LYS A 41 -11.45 25.50 7.63
CA LYS A 41 -11.12 24.05 7.57
C LYS A 41 -9.86 23.77 6.75
N VAL A 42 -9.67 24.46 5.63
CA VAL A 42 -8.44 24.36 4.82
C VAL A 42 -7.23 24.85 5.61
N SER A 43 -7.34 26.00 6.28
CA SER A 43 -6.28 26.53 7.14
C SER A 43 -5.88 25.54 8.24
N GLU A 44 -6.86 24.95 8.93
CA GLU A 44 -6.63 23.92 9.95
C GLU A 44 -5.93 22.69 9.35
N SER A 45 -6.38 22.21 8.19
CA SER A 45 -5.73 21.09 7.51
C SER A 45 -4.27 21.37 7.11
N VAL A 46 -3.96 22.61 6.73
CA VAL A 46 -2.59 23.03 6.39
C VAL A 46 -1.71 23.12 7.64
N ILE A 47 -2.25 23.65 8.75
CA ILE A 47 -1.53 23.71 10.03
C ILE A 47 -1.27 22.29 10.55
N THR A 48 -2.27 21.42 10.56
CA THR A 48 -2.10 20.03 11.00
C THR A 48 -1.11 19.26 10.12
N LEU A 49 -1.09 19.51 8.81
CA LEU A 49 -0.07 18.96 7.92
C LEU A 49 1.32 19.49 8.27
N ARG A 50 1.47 20.81 8.46
CA ARG A 50 2.74 21.42 8.89
C ARG A 50 3.24 20.78 10.19
N ASP A 51 2.38 20.65 11.20
CA ASP A 51 2.75 20.10 12.51
C ASP A 51 3.17 18.63 12.42
N ARG A 52 2.56 17.85 11.52
CA ARG A 52 2.99 16.46 11.23
C ARG A 52 4.31 16.39 10.46
N CYS A 53 4.62 17.41 9.65
CA CYS A 53 5.86 17.48 8.88
C CYS A 53 7.03 18.10 9.64
N LEU A 54 6.80 18.94 10.66
CA LEU A 54 7.86 19.56 11.47
C LEU A 54 8.84 18.54 12.11
N PRO A 55 8.37 17.39 12.64
CA PRO A 55 9.27 16.34 13.13
C PRO A 55 10.09 15.67 12.04
N LEU A 56 9.63 15.69 10.78
CA LEU A 56 10.35 15.10 9.64
C LEU A 56 11.50 16.01 9.19
N ASP A 57 11.31 17.32 9.27
CA ASP A 57 12.30 18.34 8.87
C ASP A 57 13.39 18.53 9.96
N ASN A 58 13.00 18.46 11.23
CA ASN A 58 13.92 18.59 12.37
C ASN A 58 14.58 17.27 12.81
N SER A 59 14.36 16.16 12.10
CA SER A 59 14.93 14.86 12.45
C SER A 59 16.40 14.76 12.03
N HIS A 60 17.29 15.34 12.82
CA HIS A 60 18.65 14.85 13.12
C HIS A 60 19.26 15.66 14.31
N PRO A 61 20.02 15.05 15.25
CA PRO A 61 19.89 13.73 15.84
C PRO A 61 20.04 13.82 17.39
N SER A 62 18.97 13.92 18.16
CA SER A 62 19.04 13.77 19.63
C SER A 62 17.63 13.60 20.18
N THR A 63 17.16 12.35 20.25
CA THR A 63 16.17 11.79 21.21
C THR A 63 15.62 10.52 20.58
N SER A 64 16.46 9.49 20.48
CA SER A 64 15.98 8.12 20.46
C SER A 64 16.26 7.54 21.84
N THR A 65 15.22 7.40 22.65
CA THR A 65 15.24 6.64 23.90
C THR A 65 15.18 5.13 23.62
N TYR A 66 15.75 4.67 22.51
CA TYR A 66 15.79 3.25 22.17
C TYR A 66 17.22 2.83 21.84
N VAL A 67 17.82 2.20 22.85
CA VAL A 67 18.97 1.29 22.82
C VAL A 67 20.14 1.75 21.94
N ASN A 68 21.03 2.52 22.56
CA ASN A 68 22.44 2.55 22.17
C ASN A 68 23.00 1.12 22.24
N VAL A 69 23.01 0.40 21.11
CA VAL A 69 24.09 -0.57 20.89
C VAL A 69 25.29 0.28 20.51
N SER A 70 26.04 0.65 21.53
CA SER A 70 27.42 1.09 21.39
C SER A 70 28.20 -0.05 20.73
N ILE A 71 28.25 -0.05 19.40
CA ILE A 71 29.30 -0.74 18.67
C ILE A 71 30.59 0.00 19.04
N VAL A 72 31.29 -0.54 20.02
CA VAL A 72 32.62 -0.13 20.44
C VAL A 72 33.57 -0.41 19.27
N TYR A 73 33.76 0.59 18.42
CA TYR A 73 34.99 0.74 17.66
C TYR A 73 35.58 2.10 17.99
N SER A 74 36.62 2.09 18.81
CA SER A 74 37.56 3.20 18.92
C SER A 74 38.90 2.67 19.43
N PRO A 75 40.02 3.38 19.22
CA PRO A 75 40.26 4.42 18.20
C PRO A 75 41.67 4.28 17.59
N ASN A 76 41.84 4.47 16.29
CA ASN A 76 43.10 5.06 15.80
C ASN A 76 42.97 5.51 14.35
N ARG A 77 42.62 6.78 14.10
CA ARG A 77 43.18 7.51 12.95
C ARG A 77 43.41 8.96 13.33
N LYS A 78 44.70 9.25 13.46
CA LYS A 78 45.32 10.54 13.65
C LYS A 78 44.88 11.51 12.54
N ASN A 79 44.78 12.77 12.95
CA ASN A 79 44.90 14.01 12.18
C ASN A 79 45.47 13.84 10.76
N SER A 80 44.65 14.16 9.76
CA SER A 80 45.09 14.85 8.54
C SER A 80 43.87 15.39 7.80
N SER A 81 43.91 16.69 7.57
CA SER A 81 43.09 17.53 6.70
C SER A 81 42.68 16.89 5.37
N ASP A 82 41.49 16.27 5.33
CA ASP A 82 40.78 15.98 4.09
C ASP A 82 39.29 16.35 4.31
N GLU A 83 38.96 17.60 3.99
CA GLU A 83 37.60 18.15 3.92
C GLU A 83 36.86 17.64 2.66
N ASN A 84 36.93 16.33 2.39
CA ASN A 84 36.18 15.70 1.31
C ASN A 84 35.11 14.78 1.90
N ALA A 85 33.89 15.32 1.96
CA ALA A 85 32.58 14.64 1.97
C ALA A 85 32.58 13.15 2.42
N LYS A 86 32.80 12.90 3.70
CA LYS A 86 32.47 11.59 4.28
C LYS A 86 30.96 11.52 4.49
N LEU A 87 30.28 10.75 3.65
CA LEU A 87 28.90 10.32 3.85
C LEU A 87 28.75 9.75 5.28
N ASP A 88 27.73 10.19 5.99
CA ASP A 88 27.39 9.62 7.28
C ASP A 88 27.17 8.10 7.13
N PRO A 89 27.77 7.26 7.98
CA PRO A 89 27.70 5.81 7.84
C PRO A 89 26.26 5.27 7.90
N SER A 90 25.37 6.00 8.59
CA SER A 90 23.93 5.72 8.61
C SER A 90 23.29 5.91 7.23
N VAL A 91 23.61 6.99 6.51
CA VAL A 91 23.08 7.24 5.15
C VAL A 91 23.59 6.19 4.17
N ALA A 92 24.86 5.81 4.29
CA ALA A 92 25.43 4.73 3.48
C ALA A 92 24.75 3.38 3.70
N ALA A 93 24.43 3.03 4.96
CA ALA A 93 23.70 1.81 5.29
C ALA A 93 22.27 1.81 4.73
N HIS A 94 21.54 2.92 4.84
CA HIS A 94 20.20 3.06 4.25
C HIS A 94 20.22 2.97 2.72
N LEU A 95 21.23 3.57 2.07
CA LEU A 95 21.41 3.48 0.63
C LEU A 95 21.71 2.05 0.18
N LYS A 96 22.58 1.33 0.92
CA LYS A 96 22.87 -0.08 0.66
C LYS A 96 21.62 -0.93 0.79
N LEU A 97 20.88 -0.78 1.89
CA LEU A 97 19.62 -1.49 2.11
C LEU A 97 18.61 -1.22 0.99
N LEU A 98 18.49 0.03 0.54
CA LEU A 98 17.59 0.41 -0.55
C LEU A 98 17.95 -0.28 -1.88
N LEU A 99 19.23 -0.52 -2.14
CA LEU A 99 19.69 -1.23 -3.33
C LEU A 99 19.45 -2.74 -3.26
N ASP A 100 19.44 -3.31 -2.06
CA ASP A 100 19.26 -4.76 -1.85
C ASP A 100 17.76 -5.15 -1.80
N ILE A 101 16.86 -4.21 -1.45
CA ILE A 101 15.41 -4.45 -1.37
C ILE A 101 14.80 -5.06 -2.66
N PRO A 102 15.12 -4.59 -3.87
CA PRO A 102 14.59 -5.19 -5.10
C PRO A 102 14.88 -6.68 -5.24
N GLU A 103 16.12 -7.11 -4.96
CA GLU A 103 16.49 -8.53 -5.03
C GLU A 103 15.75 -9.34 -3.96
N MET A 104 15.60 -8.80 -2.75
CA MET A 104 14.82 -9.44 -1.71
C MET A 104 13.34 -9.58 -2.10
N ILE A 105 12.74 -8.58 -2.75
CA ILE A 105 11.36 -8.63 -3.24
C ILE A 105 11.21 -9.77 -4.25
N TRP A 106 12.12 -9.90 -5.21
CA TRP A 106 12.09 -10.99 -6.18
C TRP A 106 12.21 -12.37 -5.50
N ASN A 107 13.12 -12.52 -4.53
CA ASN A 107 13.24 -13.77 -3.78
C ASN A 107 11.95 -14.13 -3.02
N PHE A 108 11.28 -13.16 -2.39
CA PHE A 108 9.99 -13.41 -1.73
C PHE A 108 8.88 -13.72 -2.72
N MET A 109 8.88 -13.10 -3.90
CA MET A 109 7.94 -13.43 -4.98
C MET A 109 8.14 -14.86 -5.49
N ASP A 110 9.39 -15.30 -5.65
CA ASP A 110 9.72 -16.66 -6.10
C ASP A 110 9.32 -17.73 -5.06
N ASN A 111 9.44 -17.41 -3.76
CA ASN A 111 8.98 -18.25 -2.66
C ASN A 111 7.45 -18.23 -2.45
N ALA A 112 6.68 -17.50 -3.27
CA ALA A 112 5.23 -17.30 -3.16
C ALA A 112 4.76 -16.54 -1.89
N ASP A 113 5.67 -15.89 -1.17
CA ASP A 113 5.41 -15.06 0.01
C ASP A 113 5.12 -13.60 -0.37
N HIS A 114 3.98 -13.38 -1.02
CA HIS A 114 3.58 -12.07 -1.53
C HIS A 114 3.40 -11.01 -0.43
N THR A 115 2.94 -11.41 0.76
CA THR A 115 2.77 -10.50 1.91
C THR A 115 4.12 -9.88 2.33
N ALA A 116 5.16 -10.70 2.45
CA ALA A 116 6.50 -10.25 2.81
C ALA A 116 7.07 -9.32 1.72
N ALA A 117 6.90 -9.68 0.44
CA ALA A 117 7.31 -8.85 -0.68
C ALA A 117 6.67 -7.44 -0.63
N VAL A 118 5.38 -7.36 -0.33
CA VAL A 118 4.66 -6.07 -0.19
C VAL A 118 5.13 -5.26 1.02
N THR A 119 5.39 -5.90 2.16
CA THR A 119 5.94 -5.19 3.33
C THR A 119 7.31 -4.58 3.04
N LEU A 120 8.20 -5.32 2.37
CA LEU A 120 9.50 -4.79 1.95
C LEU A 120 9.37 -3.65 0.93
N LEU A 121 8.39 -3.73 0.04
CA LEU A 121 8.11 -2.66 -0.92
C LEU A 121 7.75 -1.34 -0.20
N PHE A 122 6.83 -1.39 0.76
CA PHE A 122 6.48 -0.21 1.57
C PHE A 122 7.65 0.30 2.38
N PHE A 123 8.46 -0.59 2.95
CA PHE A 123 9.66 -0.23 3.68
C PHE A 123 10.69 0.47 2.78
N GLY A 124 10.94 -0.06 1.57
CA GLY A 124 11.81 0.57 0.58
C GLY A 124 11.32 1.94 0.13
N ARG A 125 9.99 2.11 -0.02
CA ARG A 125 9.39 3.42 -0.28
C ARG A 125 9.64 4.41 0.85
N HIS A 126 9.44 3.96 2.08
CA HIS A 126 9.69 4.79 3.26
C HIS A 126 11.15 5.24 3.34
N ILE A 127 12.11 4.33 3.18
CA ILE A 127 13.54 4.66 3.17
C ILE A 127 13.86 5.63 2.04
N SER A 128 13.33 5.40 0.83
CA SER A 128 13.54 6.28 -0.32
C SER A 128 13.03 7.70 -0.05
N ALA A 129 11.83 7.82 0.49
CA ALA A 129 11.24 9.11 0.85
C ALA A 129 12.08 9.82 1.92
N ARG A 130 12.55 9.09 2.94
CA ARG A 130 13.45 9.65 3.97
C ARG A 130 14.79 10.13 3.39
N LEU A 131 15.41 9.34 2.52
CA LEU A 131 16.66 9.72 1.86
C LEU A 131 16.49 10.92 0.91
N GLN A 132 15.33 11.05 0.27
CA GLN A 132 14.99 12.23 -0.54
C GLN A 132 14.80 13.49 0.31
N LEU A 133 14.34 13.37 1.55
CA LEU A 133 14.15 14.52 2.44
C LEU A 133 15.43 14.90 3.19
N SER A 134 16.37 13.96 3.41
CA SER A 134 17.59 14.24 4.16
C SER A 134 18.57 15.13 3.40
N SER A 135 18.79 16.37 3.86
CA SER A 135 19.78 17.31 3.31
C SER A 135 21.22 16.75 3.30
N GLN A 136 21.56 15.89 4.28
CA GLN A 136 22.87 15.24 4.39
C GLN A 136 23.21 14.28 3.24
N ALA A 137 22.21 13.64 2.61
CA ALA A 137 22.45 12.81 1.42
C ALA A 137 22.88 13.63 0.20
N TYR A 138 22.57 14.93 0.18
CA TYR A 138 22.85 15.83 -0.95
C TYR A 138 24.22 16.51 -0.87
N ASN A 139 24.81 16.60 0.33
CA ASN A 139 26.14 17.20 0.54
C ASN A 139 27.31 16.25 0.21
N ALA A 140 27.00 15.01 -0.20
CA ALA A 140 27.97 13.95 -0.46
C ALA A 140 28.66 14.01 -1.85
N GLY A 141 28.40 15.04 -2.66
CA GLY A 141 29.13 15.31 -3.91
C GLY A 141 28.92 14.35 -5.09
N VAL A 142 28.35 13.15 -4.90
CA VAL A 142 28.24 12.15 -5.99
C VAL A 142 26.94 11.34 -5.91
N ASP A 143 26.17 11.37 -7.01
CA ASP A 143 25.23 10.36 -7.56
C ASP A 143 24.15 9.71 -6.67
N ALA A 144 24.11 9.95 -5.35
CA ALA A 144 23.14 9.36 -4.43
C ALA A 144 21.70 9.74 -4.79
N ARG A 145 21.47 10.98 -5.25
CA ARG A 145 20.16 11.43 -5.72
C ARG A 145 19.69 10.66 -6.95
N VAL A 146 20.59 10.44 -7.92
CA VAL A 146 20.28 9.68 -9.14
C VAL A 146 20.03 8.23 -8.78
N LEU A 147 20.80 7.68 -7.84
CA LEU A 147 20.67 6.31 -7.36
C LEU A 147 19.34 6.08 -6.62
N VAL A 148 18.96 6.97 -5.70
CA VAL A 148 17.67 6.93 -4.99
C VAL A 148 16.51 7.11 -5.96
N LYS A 149 16.64 8.00 -6.95
CA LYS A 149 15.60 8.16 -7.98
C LYS A 149 15.47 6.91 -8.86
N ARG A 150 16.59 6.27 -9.20
CA ARG A 150 16.61 5.03 -9.97
C ARG A 150 16.00 3.88 -9.18
N SER A 151 16.36 3.70 -7.92
CA SER A 151 15.80 2.66 -7.06
C SER A 151 14.30 2.87 -6.80
N TRP A 152 13.85 4.12 -6.65
CA TRP A 152 12.43 4.46 -6.58
C TRP A 152 11.66 4.00 -7.83
N ASN A 153 12.18 4.27 -9.02
CA ASN A 153 11.57 3.82 -10.27
C ASN A 153 11.54 2.29 -10.38
N SER A 154 12.58 1.61 -9.91
CA SER A 154 12.60 0.14 -9.82
C SER A 154 11.52 -0.37 -8.85
N LEU A 155 11.33 0.27 -7.70
CA LEU A 155 10.26 -0.06 -6.74
C LEU A 155 8.87 0.14 -7.36
N LEU A 156 8.65 1.23 -8.11
CA LEU A 156 7.38 1.44 -8.82
C LEU A 156 7.09 0.33 -9.83
N HIS A 157 8.09 -0.10 -10.60
CA HIS A 157 7.91 -1.20 -11.54
C HIS A 157 7.62 -2.52 -10.81
N MET A 158 8.33 -2.80 -9.71
CA MET A 158 8.10 -4.02 -8.93
C MET A 158 6.72 -4.06 -8.30
N GLU A 159 6.14 -2.93 -7.88
CA GLU A 159 4.74 -2.91 -7.41
C GLU A 159 3.79 -3.52 -8.45
N SER A 160 3.92 -3.09 -9.70
CA SER A 160 3.11 -3.63 -10.80
C SER A 160 3.38 -5.12 -11.05
N ALA A 161 4.63 -5.57 -10.88
CA ALA A 161 5.02 -6.96 -11.02
C ALA A 161 4.44 -7.84 -9.88
N VAL A 162 4.48 -7.35 -8.63
CA VAL A 162 3.91 -8.01 -7.46
C VAL A 162 2.39 -8.12 -7.60
N LEU A 163 1.70 -7.05 -8.00
CA LEU A 163 0.26 -7.08 -8.28
C LEU A 163 -0.08 -8.11 -9.36
N ALA A 164 0.68 -8.12 -10.45
CA ALA A 164 0.49 -9.09 -11.52
C ALA A 164 0.74 -10.53 -11.04
N ALA A 165 1.73 -10.76 -10.17
CA ALA A 165 2.00 -12.08 -9.58
C ALA A 165 0.86 -12.53 -8.65
N CYS A 166 0.36 -11.65 -7.79
CA CYS A 166 -0.78 -11.94 -6.90
C CYS A 166 -2.04 -12.27 -7.71
N ARG A 167 -2.36 -11.46 -8.74
CA ARG A 167 -3.49 -11.74 -9.65
C ARG A 167 -3.29 -13.02 -10.44
N ARG A 168 -2.08 -13.34 -10.88
CA ARG A 168 -1.79 -14.63 -11.54
C ARG A 168 -2.07 -15.79 -10.59
N ARG A 169 -1.70 -15.68 -9.30
CA ARG A 169 -1.97 -16.70 -8.28
C ARG A 169 -3.48 -16.88 -8.03
N LEU A 170 -4.26 -15.79 -7.95
CA LEU A 170 -5.73 -15.86 -7.84
C LEU A 170 -6.37 -16.57 -9.05
N ASN A 171 -5.81 -16.36 -10.24
CA ASN A 171 -6.25 -16.96 -11.51
C ASN A 171 -5.71 -18.38 -11.75
N ALA A 172 -4.90 -18.93 -10.83
CA ALA A 172 -4.28 -20.24 -10.93
C ALA A 172 -5.19 -21.34 -10.31
N PRO A 173 -4.84 -22.64 -10.49
CA PRO A 173 -5.65 -23.74 -9.97
C PRO A 173 -5.55 -23.77 -8.43
N PRO A 174 -6.37 -24.56 -7.72
CA PRO A 174 -6.40 -24.51 -6.26
C PRO A 174 -5.02 -24.86 -5.68
N SER A 175 -4.37 -23.86 -5.07
CA SER A 175 -3.18 -23.99 -4.22
C SER A 175 -3.57 -23.89 -2.75
N GLY A 176 -2.60 -23.99 -1.84
CA GLY A 176 -2.84 -23.85 -0.40
C GLY A 176 -3.56 -22.55 -0.06
N TRP A 177 -4.46 -22.59 0.92
CA TRP A 177 -5.21 -21.43 1.39
C TRP A 177 -4.27 -20.33 1.94
N GLU A 178 -3.09 -20.69 2.43
CA GLU A 178 -2.05 -19.76 2.90
C GLU A 178 -1.50 -18.88 1.77
N GLU A 179 -1.10 -19.47 0.64
CA GLU A 179 -0.62 -18.70 -0.52
C GLU A 179 -1.68 -17.77 -1.09
N LEU A 180 -2.94 -18.24 -1.08
CA LEU A 180 -4.10 -17.48 -1.53
C LEU A 180 -4.36 -16.30 -0.61
N CYS A 181 -4.31 -16.53 0.71
CA CYS A 181 -4.42 -15.51 1.73
C CYS A 181 -3.32 -14.45 1.55
N ASN A 182 -2.07 -14.89 1.41
CA ASN A 182 -0.91 -14.01 1.22
C ASN A 182 -1.05 -13.13 -0.03
N SER A 183 -1.49 -13.71 -1.13
CA SER A 183 -1.72 -12.98 -2.39
C SER A 183 -2.86 -11.97 -2.27
N LEU A 184 -3.94 -12.34 -1.56
CA LEU A 184 -5.09 -11.46 -1.36
C LEU A 184 -4.78 -10.31 -0.41
N ILE A 185 -4.06 -10.57 0.69
CA ILE A 185 -3.57 -9.54 1.61
C ILE A 185 -2.64 -8.58 0.88
N ALA A 186 -1.71 -9.10 0.08
CA ALA A 186 -0.82 -8.27 -0.73
C ALA A 186 -1.60 -7.31 -1.65
N ILE A 187 -2.66 -7.78 -2.31
CA ILE A 187 -3.53 -6.92 -3.13
C ILE A 187 -4.29 -5.90 -2.28
N ILE A 188 -4.88 -6.31 -1.15
CA ILE A 188 -5.58 -5.41 -0.24
C ILE A 188 -4.66 -4.27 0.22
N LEU A 189 -3.41 -4.58 0.56
CA LEU A 189 -2.44 -3.59 1.01
C LEU A 189 -1.98 -2.65 -0.10
N LEU A 190 -1.75 -3.16 -1.31
CA LEU A 190 -1.26 -2.35 -2.44
C LEU A 190 -2.34 -1.45 -3.05
N GLU A 191 -3.57 -1.95 -3.21
CA GLU A 191 -4.67 -1.22 -3.85
C GLU A 191 -5.63 -0.57 -2.84
N ASN A 192 -5.36 -0.71 -1.54
CA ASN A 192 -6.20 -0.22 -0.44
C ASN A 192 -7.68 -0.62 -0.61
N LEU A 193 -7.92 -1.92 -0.83
CA LEU A 193 -9.26 -2.44 -1.09
C LEU A 193 -10.04 -2.63 0.21
N SER A 194 -11.35 -2.37 0.14
CA SER A 194 -12.25 -2.83 1.19
C SER A 194 -12.40 -4.34 1.14
N LEU A 195 -12.78 -4.95 2.26
CA LEU A 195 -12.95 -6.40 2.39
C LEU A 195 -13.94 -6.97 1.35
N ILE A 196 -15.00 -6.21 1.03
CA ILE A 196 -16.00 -6.57 0.02
C ILE A 196 -15.36 -6.60 -1.37
N LYS A 197 -14.61 -5.54 -1.74
CA LYS A 197 -13.91 -5.48 -3.03
C LYS A 197 -12.85 -6.56 -3.17
N ALA A 198 -12.20 -6.93 -2.07
CA ALA A 198 -11.24 -8.03 -2.06
C ALA A 198 -11.91 -9.39 -2.31
N LEU A 199 -13.11 -9.60 -1.78
CA LEU A 199 -13.91 -10.78 -2.09
C LEU A 199 -14.32 -10.81 -3.57
N ASP A 200 -14.74 -9.67 -4.13
CA ASP A 200 -15.07 -9.55 -5.55
C ASP A 200 -13.85 -9.90 -6.43
N GLU A 201 -12.66 -9.34 -6.14
CA GLU A 201 -11.42 -9.64 -6.86
C GLU A 201 -11.05 -11.14 -6.77
N LEU A 202 -11.27 -11.76 -5.61
CA LEU A 202 -11.06 -13.20 -5.43
C LEU A 202 -12.03 -14.01 -6.30
N MET A 203 -13.33 -13.68 -6.28
CA MET A 203 -14.34 -14.39 -7.06
C MET A 203 -14.12 -14.21 -8.56
N ASP A 204 -13.79 -13.01 -9.01
CA ASP A 204 -13.48 -12.72 -10.40
C ASP A 204 -12.24 -13.49 -10.87
N GLY A 205 -11.18 -13.53 -10.06
CA GLY A 205 -9.99 -14.33 -10.35
C GLY A 205 -10.28 -15.83 -10.48
N ARG A 206 -11.08 -16.38 -9.57
CA ARG A 206 -11.51 -17.79 -9.63
C ARG A 206 -12.44 -18.05 -10.83
N MET A 207 -13.28 -17.09 -11.20
CA MET A 207 -14.14 -17.19 -12.37
C MET A 207 -13.32 -17.19 -13.67
N VAL A 208 -12.24 -16.39 -13.74
CA VAL A 208 -11.29 -16.42 -14.87
C VAL A 208 -10.55 -17.76 -14.93
N ALA A 209 -10.12 -18.32 -13.79
CA ALA A 209 -9.52 -19.65 -13.73
C ALA A 209 -10.46 -20.74 -14.25
N LEU A 210 -11.73 -20.72 -13.84
CA LEU A 210 -12.77 -21.62 -14.37
C LEU A 210 -12.93 -21.48 -15.88
N ARG A 211 -13.05 -20.25 -16.39
CA ARG A 211 -13.17 -19.98 -17.84
C ARG A 211 -11.97 -20.52 -18.62
N ARG A 212 -10.75 -20.42 -18.08
CA ARG A 212 -9.54 -21.00 -18.69
C ARG A 212 -9.59 -22.52 -18.76
N ILE A 213 -10.01 -23.18 -17.69
CA ILE A 213 -10.21 -24.63 -17.66
C ILE A 213 -11.25 -25.06 -18.70
N PHE A 214 -12.37 -24.33 -18.82
CA PHE A 214 -13.41 -24.61 -19.82
C PHE A 214 -12.95 -24.36 -21.27
N SER A 215 -12.07 -23.38 -21.48
CA SER A 215 -11.55 -23.02 -22.81
C SER A 215 -10.44 -23.96 -23.32
N GLY A 216 -10.03 -24.97 -22.53
CA GLY A 216 -9.05 -25.98 -22.93
C GLY A 216 -7.62 -25.47 -23.13
N LYS A 217 -7.30 -24.27 -22.62
CA LYS A 217 -5.93 -23.72 -22.63
C LYS A 217 -5.21 -24.18 -21.36
N GLU A 218 -4.07 -24.84 -21.52
CA GLU A 218 -3.24 -25.23 -20.38
C GLU A 218 -2.90 -24.02 -19.51
N LEU A 219 -2.94 -24.26 -18.21
CA LEU A 219 -2.64 -23.30 -17.18
C LEU A 219 -1.13 -23.30 -16.97
N PRO A 220 -0.45 -22.16 -16.87
CA PRO A 220 0.99 -22.13 -16.65
C PRO A 220 1.29 -22.73 -15.27
N THR A 221 1.71 -23.99 -15.24
CA THR A 221 2.32 -24.63 -14.08
C THR A 221 3.76 -24.13 -13.98
N SER A 222 4.18 -23.68 -12.80
CA SER A 222 5.43 -22.96 -12.56
C SER A 222 6.73 -23.76 -12.70
N HIS A 223 6.81 -24.81 -13.51
CA HIS A 223 8.08 -25.47 -13.81
C HIS A 223 8.19 -25.90 -15.27
N GLU A 224 9.23 -25.35 -15.91
CA GLU A 224 9.99 -25.75 -17.10
C GLU A 224 9.34 -26.53 -18.26
N GLY A 225 9.72 -26.11 -19.48
CA GLY A 225 9.95 -27.06 -20.56
C GLY A 225 9.10 -26.85 -21.81
N ILE A 226 9.75 -26.35 -22.85
CA ILE A 226 9.32 -26.31 -24.25
C ILE A 226 8.82 -27.71 -24.66
N HIS A 227 7.51 -27.90 -24.85
CA HIS A 227 6.96 -28.83 -25.84
C HIS A 227 5.52 -28.45 -26.25
N THR A 228 5.36 -28.32 -27.55
CA THR A 228 4.11 -28.15 -28.30
C THR A 228 3.18 -29.35 -28.16
N GLY A 229 1.92 -29.10 -27.79
CA GLY A 229 0.82 -30.05 -27.94
C GLY A 229 -0.45 -29.49 -27.34
N HIS A 230 -1.43 -29.10 -28.17
CA HIS A 230 -2.79 -28.86 -27.73
C HIS A 230 -3.42 -30.19 -27.30
N SER A 231 -3.06 -30.68 -26.12
CA SER A 231 -3.76 -31.78 -25.47
C SER A 231 -5.03 -31.21 -24.85
N ILE A 232 -6.13 -31.27 -25.59
CA ILE A 232 -7.47 -31.05 -25.04
C ILE A 232 -7.59 -32.00 -23.83
N LEU A 233 -7.63 -31.44 -22.62
CA LEU A 233 -7.81 -32.23 -21.41
C LEU A 233 -9.09 -33.07 -21.59
N PRO A 234 -9.07 -34.39 -21.31
CA PRO A 234 -10.27 -35.21 -21.46
C PRO A 234 -11.40 -34.61 -20.61
N THR A 235 -12.61 -34.55 -21.16
CA THR A 235 -13.80 -33.90 -20.58
C THR A 235 -14.06 -34.31 -19.13
N ARG A 236 -13.68 -35.55 -18.77
CA ARG A 236 -13.76 -36.08 -17.41
C ARG A 236 -12.77 -35.42 -16.43
N ARG A 237 -11.53 -35.14 -16.85
CA ARG A 237 -10.55 -34.40 -16.02
C ARG A 237 -10.92 -32.93 -15.91
N GLN A 238 -11.46 -32.34 -16.97
CA GLN A 238 -11.96 -30.97 -16.97
C GLN A 238 -13.11 -30.79 -15.97
N ALA A 239 -14.06 -31.74 -15.93
CA ALA A 239 -15.17 -31.73 -14.98
C ALA A 239 -14.74 -31.91 -13.52
N VAL A 240 -13.71 -32.72 -13.25
CA VAL A 240 -13.17 -32.92 -11.89
C VAL A 240 -12.38 -31.70 -11.41
N LEU A 241 -11.63 -31.03 -12.31
CA LEU A 241 -10.90 -29.82 -11.96
C LEU A 241 -11.83 -28.63 -11.72
N SER A 242 -12.88 -28.48 -12.53
CA SER A 242 -13.88 -27.42 -12.33
C SER A 242 -14.69 -27.63 -11.06
N SER A 243 -15.09 -28.86 -10.74
CA SER A 243 -15.80 -29.14 -9.48
C SER A 243 -14.94 -28.88 -8.25
N ARG A 244 -13.65 -29.28 -8.30
CA ARG A 244 -12.70 -29.00 -7.22
C ARG A 244 -12.46 -27.51 -7.04
N LEU A 245 -12.25 -26.77 -8.14
CA LEU A 245 -12.04 -25.32 -8.09
C LEU A 245 -13.28 -24.59 -7.55
N LEU A 246 -14.49 -25.04 -7.88
CA LEU A 246 -15.73 -24.48 -7.32
C LEU A 246 -15.85 -24.73 -5.83
N ILE A 247 -15.56 -25.94 -5.36
CA ILE A 247 -15.58 -26.27 -3.93
C ILE A 247 -14.55 -25.43 -3.17
N ASP A 248 -13.33 -25.31 -3.70
CA ASP A 248 -12.26 -24.53 -3.07
C ASP A 248 -12.56 -23.02 -3.12
N ALA A 249 -13.17 -22.52 -4.20
CA ALA A 249 -13.59 -21.12 -4.31
C ALA A 249 -14.73 -20.76 -3.36
N LEU A 250 -15.66 -21.68 -3.09
CA LEU A 250 -16.76 -21.48 -2.13
C LEU A 250 -16.30 -21.63 -0.68
N ASN A 251 -15.31 -22.48 -0.42
CA ASN A 251 -14.73 -22.64 0.91
C ASN A 251 -13.74 -21.52 1.27
N ALA A 252 -13.04 -20.93 0.30
CA ALA A 252 -12.05 -19.88 0.53
C ALA A 252 -12.62 -18.67 1.31
N PRO A 253 -13.81 -18.12 1.01
CA PRO A 253 -14.42 -17.05 1.79
C PRO A 253 -14.63 -17.41 3.26
N VAL A 254 -15.01 -18.66 3.54
CA VAL A 254 -15.21 -19.14 4.92
C VAL A 254 -13.89 -19.15 5.69
N TYR A 255 -12.79 -19.65 5.11
CA TYR A 255 -11.51 -19.66 5.83
C TYR A 255 -10.83 -18.28 5.90
N LEU A 256 -11.01 -17.44 4.88
CA LEU A 256 -10.35 -16.15 4.77
C LEU A 256 -11.08 -15.04 5.55
N PHE A 257 -12.42 -15.04 5.54
CA PHE A 257 -13.26 -13.94 6.03
C PHE A 257 -14.16 -14.30 7.22
N TYR A 258 -14.33 -15.58 7.57
CA TYR A 258 -15.23 -15.94 8.68
C TYR A 258 -14.70 -15.41 10.01
N GLN A 259 -15.59 -14.68 10.69
CA GLN A 259 -15.38 -14.12 12.02
C GLN A 259 -16.58 -14.56 12.86
N CYS A 260 -16.35 -15.46 13.83
CA CYS A 260 -17.38 -15.80 14.81
C CYS A 260 -17.52 -14.59 15.76
N PRO A 261 -18.73 -14.03 15.97
CA PRO A 261 -18.93 -12.89 16.86
C PRO A 261 -18.77 -13.24 18.34
N ASP A 262 -18.92 -14.52 18.69
CA ASP A 262 -18.91 -14.98 20.07
C ASP A 262 -17.66 -15.82 20.36
N ASP A 263 -17.00 -15.44 21.45
CA ASP A 263 -16.07 -16.19 22.29
C ASP A 263 -14.56 -15.84 22.26
N HIS A 264 -14.00 -15.73 23.46
CA HIS A 264 -12.70 -15.20 23.85
C HIS A 264 -11.47 -16.06 23.44
N SER A 265 -11.51 -16.77 22.30
CA SER A 265 -10.38 -17.57 21.82
C SER A 265 -9.65 -16.91 20.63
N PRO A 266 -8.30 -16.78 20.67
CA PRO A 266 -7.52 -16.20 19.57
C PRO A 266 -7.44 -17.10 18.31
N SER A 267 -8.14 -18.23 18.30
CA SER A 267 -8.01 -19.29 17.28
C SER A 267 -9.01 -19.16 16.11
N MET A 268 -9.99 -18.25 16.17
CA MET A 268 -11.06 -18.13 15.17
C MET A 268 -11.19 -16.72 14.57
N LYS A 269 -10.07 -16.00 14.42
CA LYS A 269 -10.03 -14.83 13.52
C LYS A 269 -9.76 -15.33 12.10
N GLY A 270 -10.52 -14.83 11.12
CA GLY A 270 -10.29 -15.13 9.70
C GLY A 270 -8.83 -14.92 9.32
N ALA A 271 -8.30 -15.76 8.43
CA ALA A 271 -6.87 -15.79 8.12
C ALA A 271 -6.32 -14.41 7.69
N ILE A 272 -7.14 -13.61 7.00
CA ILE A 272 -6.80 -12.24 6.61
C ILE A 272 -6.59 -11.35 7.84
N GLN A 273 -7.47 -11.43 8.84
CA GLN A 273 -7.39 -10.58 10.02
C GLN A 273 -6.24 -11.01 10.94
N ARG A 274 -5.95 -12.31 11.04
CA ARG A 274 -4.78 -12.80 11.77
C ARG A 274 -3.48 -12.30 11.14
N GLU A 275 -3.35 -12.37 9.83
CA GLU A 275 -2.17 -11.84 9.13
C GLU A 275 -2.11 -10.32 9.17
N LEU A 276 -3.24 -9.61 9.08
CA LEU A 276 -3.28 -8.16 9.26
C LEU A 276 -2.88 -7.74 10.68
N GLU A 277 -3.28 -8.50 11.70
CA GLU A 277 -2.83 -8.29 13.09
C GLU A 277 -1.35 -8.61 13.27
N LYS A 278 -0.84 -9.66 12.62
CA LYS A 278 0.61 -9.93 12.57
C LYS A 278 1.36 -8.80 11.88
N LEU A 279 0.80 -8.21 10.82
CA LEU A 279 1.35 -7.04 10.15
C LEU A 279 1.31 -5.79 11.02
N LYS A 280 0.22 -5.60 11.77
CA LYS A 280 0.10 -4.53 12.76
C LYS A 280 1.16 -4.65 13.86
N ASN A 281 1.44 -5.87 14.28
CA ASN A 281 2.46 -6.22 15.27
C ASN A 281 3.80 -6.57 14.63
N TRP A 282 3.98 -6.28 13.33
CA TRP A 282 5.17 -6.70 12.61
C TRP A 282 6.34 -5.91 13.15
N ASN A 283 7.10 -6.59 13.98
CA ASN A 283 8.46 -6.22 14.30
C ASN A 283 9.32 -6.99 13.31
N LEU A 284 10.38 -6.36 12.81
CA LEU A 284 11.40 -6.99 11.98
C LEU A 284 12.14 -8.02 12.86
N GLN A 285 11.49 -9.15 13.16
CA GLN A 285 12.11 -10.29 13.79
C GLN A 285 13.00 -10.89 12.70
N GLY A 286 14.30 -10.86 12.98
CA GLY A 286 15.31 -11.35 12.06
C GLY A 286 14.92 -12.73 11.55
N THR A 287 14.57 -12.77 10.26
CA THR A 287 15.06 -13.85 9.42
C THR A 287 16.56 -13.93 9.67
N ASP A 288 17.09 -15.13 9.89
CA ASP A 288 18.50 -15.41 10.13
C ASP A 288 19.37 -14.93 8.96
N PHE A 289 19.52 -13.61 8.83
CA PHE A 289 20.58 -12.97 8.10
C PHE A 289 21.81 -13.16 8.97
N HIS A 290 22.64 -14.14 8.61
CA HIS A 290 23.91 -14.42 9.25
C HIS A 290 24.95 -13.28 9.12
N PHE A 291 24.51 -12.04 8.87
CA PHE A 291 25.30 -10.83 8.85
C PHE A 291 24.52 -9.69 9.53
N PHE A 292 24.95 -9.37 10.76
CA PHE A 292 24.61 -8.23 11.62
C PHE A 292 23.37 -8.31 12.55
N PRO A 293 23.49 -7.85 13.82
CA PRO A 293 22.47 -8.07 14.84
C PRO A 293 21.56 -6.84 15.11
N TYR A 294 20.35 -7.15 15.63
CA TYR A 294 19.36 -6.29 16.34
C TYR A 294 18.44 -5.38 15.50
N LYS A 295 17.11 -5.62 15.49
CA LYS A 295 16.03 -5.34 16.48
C LYS A 295 15.46 -3.90 16.43
N THR A 296 14.16 -3.85 16.14
CA THR A 296 13.12 -2.87 16.53
C THR A 296 12.81 -1.77 15.52
N ILE A 297 11.63 -1.88 14.89
CA ILE A 297 10.94 -0.77 14.22
C ILE A 297 9.49 -0.73 14.72
N HIS A 298 9.29 -0.15 15.90
CA HIS A 298 7.98 0.33 16.35
C HIS A 298 7.81 1.75 15.79
N GLN A 299 7.23 1.92 14.59
CA GLN A 299 6.53 3.18 14.19
C GLN A 299 5.96 3.25 12.76
N ILE A 300 5.97 2.20 11.94
CA ILE A 300 5.54 2.32 10.53
C ILE A 300 4.00 2.26 10.33
N LEU A 301 3.21 2.03 11.37
CA LEU A 301 1.75 1.85 11.24
C LEU A 301 0.86 2.95 11.84
N ILE A 302 1.41 4.14 12.09
CA ILE A 302 0.59 5.31 12.47
C ILE A 302 0.91 6.49 11.56
N CYS A 303 0.36 6.47 10.36
CA CYS A 303 -0.28 7.65 9.79
C CYS A 303 -1.53 7.20 9.03
N PRO A 304 -2.69 7.86 9.27
CA PRO A 304 -3.96 7.55 8.61
C PRO A 304 -3.91 7.83 7.10
#